data_AF-A0A2A4ULP8-F1
#
_entry.id   AF-A0A2A4ULP8-F1
#
_cell.length_a   1.000
_cell.length_b   1.000
_cell.length_c   1.000
_cell.angle_alpha   90.00
_cell.angle_beta   90.00
_cell.angle_gamma   90.00
#
_symmetry.space_group_name_H-M   'P 1'
#
loop_
_entity.id
_entity.type
_entity.pdbx_description
1 polymer ?
#
loop_
_entity_poly.entity_id
_entity_poly.type
_entity_poly.pdbx_seq_one_letter_code
_entity_poly.pdbx_strand_id
1 'polypeptide(L)'
;MVPDKNLPKKWKKEQKVVKAIQVAFDIGEEFQYRLRKEALDLGVNPSDRVRQILGLPTNKRAQRPRLSISLSEVDFELLAEEFGLEKDNKVAIKQKAAAQLITYIKNSRED
;
A
#
# COMPACT_ATOMS: atom_id res chain seq x y z
N MET A 1 9.42 32.66 -43.46
CA MET A 1 10.58 31.83 -43.07
C MET A 1 10.66 31.85 -41.55
N VAL A 2 10.08 30.86 -40.88
CA VAL A 2 10.13 30.72 -39.41
C VAL A 2 11.36 29.87 -39.07
N PRO A 3 12.23 30.28 -38.14
CA PRO A 3 13.48 29.58 -37.90
C PRO A 3 13.23 28.26 -37.17
N ASP A 4 13.82 27.21 -37.72
CA ASP A 4 13.83 25.85 -37.20
C ASP A 4 14.58 25.83 -35.85
N LYS A 5 13.83 25.70 -34.74
CA LYS A 5 14.41 25.54 -33.40
C LYS A 5 15.00 24.13 -33.31
N ASN A 6 16.27 24.02 -33.69
CA ASN A 6 17.12 22.86 -33.44
C ASN A 6 17.19 22.58 -31.93
N LEU A 7 16.28 21.74 -31.43
CA LEU A 7 16.24 21.29 -30.04
C LEU A 7 17.42 20.32 -29.78
N PRO A 8 18.24 20.53 -28.73
CA PRO A 8 19.40 19.70 -28.38
C PRO A 8 19.11 18.20 -28.29
N LYS A 9 20.03 17.36 -28.77
CA LYS A 9 19.96 15.87 -28.76
C LYS A 9 19.61 15.25 -27.39
N LYS A 10 19.87 15.95 -26.28
CA LYS A 10 19.53 15.49 -24.92
C LYS A 10 18.01 15.37 -24.69
N TRP A 11 17.19 16.19 -25.37
CA TRP A 11 15.72 16.16 -25.26
C TRP A 11 15.05 15.13 -26.17
N LYS A 12 15.76 14.50 -27.12
CA LYS A 12 15.20 13.38 -27.90
C LYS A 12 14.99 12.11 -27.07
N LYS A 13 15.70 11.94 -25.95
CA LYS A 13 15.48 10.81 -25.03
C LYS A 13 14.19 10.95 -24.19
N GLU A 14 13.62 12.15 -24.12
CA GLU A 14 12.35 12.39 -23.39
C GLU A 14 11.11 12.01 -24.22
N GLN A 15 11.25 11.77 -25.53
CA GLN A 15 10.12 11.39 -26.40
C GLN A 15 9.62 9.95 -26.16
N LYS A 16 10.37 9.10 -25.45
CA LYS A 16 9.95 7.73 -25.11
C LYS A 16 9.43 7.59 -23.67
N VAL A 17 9.00 8.68 -23.04
CA VAL A 17 8.09 8.57 -21.91
C VAL A 17 6.68 8.55 -22.48
N VAL A 18 6.26 7.41 -23.03
CA VAL A 18 4.85 7.16 -23.31
C VAL A 18 4.15 7.26 -21.96
N LYS A 19 3.46 8.37 -21.69
CA LYS A 19 2.74 8.57 -20.43
C LYS A 19 1.81 7.38 -20.24
N ALA A 20 1.92 6.71 -19.10
CA ALA A 20 1.04 5.60 -18.77
C ALA A 20 -0.41 6.11 -18.72
N ILE A 21 -1.27 5.53 -19.55
CA ILE A 21 -2.70 5.80 -19.52
C ILE A 21 -3.28 4.93 -18.40
N GLN A 22 -3.97 5.55 -17.44
CA GLN A 22 -4.71 4.82 -16.42
C GLN A 22 -5.96 4.24 -17.05
N VAL A 23 -6.16 2.93 -16.91
CA VAL A 23 -7.32 2.21 -17.43
C VAL A 23 -8.15 1.76 -16.23
N ALA A 24 -9.42 2.12 -16.22
CA ALA A 24 -10.41 1.60 -15.28
C ALA A 24 -11.07 0.35 -15.88
N PHE A 25 -11.21 -0.69 -15.08
CA PHE A 25 -11.94 -1.91 -15.46
C PHE A 25 -13.24 -1.96 -14.66
N ASP A 26 -14.35 -2.26 -15.33
CA ASP A 26 -15.60 -2.58 -14.64
C ASP A 26 -15.59 -4.08 -14.29
N ILE A 27 -15.23 -4.38 -13.05
CA ILE A 27 -15.05 -5.74 -12.54
C ILE A 27 -15.82 -5.89 -11.23
N GLY A 28 -16.51 -7.02 -11.11
CA GLY A 28 -17.28 -7.37 -9.93
C GLY A 28 -16.44 -7.43 -8.65
N GLU A 29 -17.09 -7.17 -7.52
CA GLU A 29 -16.46 -7.10 -6.19
C GLU A 29 -15.68 -8.36 -5.83
N GLU A 30 -16.24 -9.54 -6.13
CA GLU A 30 -15.58 -10.82 -5.86
C GLU A 30 -14.22 -10.92 -6.55
N PHE A 31 -14.14 -10.49 -7.82
CA PHE A 31 -12.88 -10.49 -8.55
C PHE A 31 -11.89 -9.50 -7.95
N GLN A 32 -12.34 -8.30 -7.59
CA GLN A 32 -11.49 -7.30 -6.93
C GLN A 32 -10.92 -7.83 -5.61
N TYR A 33 -11.75 -8.49 -4.80
CA TYR A 33 -11.34 -9.11 -3.54
C TYR A 33 -10.29 -10.19 -3.78
N ARG A 34 -10.57 -11.14 -4.68
CA ARG A 34 -9.65 -12.25 -4.99
C ARG A 34 -8.31 -11.74 -5.53
N LEU A 35 -8.34 -10.76 -6.44
CA LEU A 35 -7.13 -10.14 -7.00
C LEU A 35 -6.28 -9.46 -5.92
N ARG A 36 -6.91 -8.70 -5.01
CA ARG A 36 -6.20 -8.04 -3.91
C ARG A 36 -5.61 -9.05 -2.93
N LYS A 37 -6.34 -10.11 -2.62
CA LYS A 37 -5.86 -11.20 -1.76
C LYS A 37 -4.66 -11.90 -2.39
N GLU A 38 -4.74 -12.27 -3.66
CA GLU A 38 -3.64 -12.92 -4.37
C GLU A 38 -2.40 -12.01 -4.46
N ALA A 39 -2.61 -10.71 -4.72
CA ALA A 39 -1.52 -9.74 -4.72
C ALA A 39 -0.84 -9.67 -3.34
N LEU A 40 -1.64 -9.63 -2.26
CA LEU A 40 -1.14 -9.65 -0.89
C LEU A 40 -0.33 -10.92 -0.59
N ASP A 41 -0.85 -12.10 -0.95
CA ASP A 41 -0.20 -13.39 -0.71
C ASP A 41 1.13 -13.51 -1.46
N LEU A 42 1.21 -12.95 -2.67
CA LEU A 42 2.42 -12.89 -3.49
C LEU A 42 3.38 -11.74 -3.11
N GLY A 43 3.00 -10.89 -2.15
CA GLY A 43 3.79 -9.72 -1.74
C GLY A 43 3.95 -8.67 -2.83
N VAL A 44 2.99 -8.55 -3.75
CA VAL A 44 2.95 -7.55 -4.82
C VAL A 44 1.75 -6.61 -4.62
N ASN A 45 1.78 -5.41 -5.19
CA ASN A 45 0.59 -4.56 -5.17
C ASN A 45 -0.44 -5.06 -6.22
N PRO A 46 -1.73 -4.70 -6.08
CA PRO A 46 -2.76 -5.12 -7.03
C PRO A 46 -2.47 -4.71 -8.48
N SER A 47 -1.82 -3.55 -8.72
CA SER A 47 -1.50 -3.09 -10.08
C SER A 47 -0.45 -3.99 -10.73
N ASP A 48 0.62 -4.35 -10.01
CA ASP A 48 1.61 -5.30 -10.47
C ASP A 48 0.99 -6.69 -10.67
N ARG A 49 0.03 -7.11 -9.82
CA ARG A 49 -0.68 -8.36 -10.06
C ARG A 49 -1.47 -8.34 -11.37
N VAL A 50 -2.20 -7.26 -11.66
CA VAL A 50 -2.91 -7.08 -12.95
C VAL A 50 -1.91 -7.14 -14.12
N ARG A 51 -0.77 -6.46 -14.00
CA ARG A 51 0.27 -6.50 -15.03
C ARG A 51 0.82 -7.91 -15.24
N GLN A 52 1.06 -8.69 -14.19
CA GLN A 52 1.49 -10.09 -14.31
C GLN A 52 0.45 -10.96 -15.04
N ILE A 53 -0.84 -10.81 -14.70
CA ILE A 53 -1.94 -11.54 -15.35
C ILE A 53 -1.99 -11.21 -16.85
N LEU A 54 -1.76 -9.93 -17.20
CA LEU A 54 -1.71 -9.45 -18.59
C LEU A 54 -0.38 -9.71 -19.30
N GLY A 55 0.58 -10.41 -18.67
CA GLY A 55 1.90 -10.69 -19.26
C GLY A 55 2.81 -9.46 -19.42
N LEU A 56 2.53 -8.37 -18.70
CA LEU A 56 3.29 -7.12 -18.75
C LEU A 56 4.46 -7.12 -17.76
N PRO A 57 5.56 -6.39 -18.06
CA PRO A 57 6.66 -6.20 -17.11
C PRO A 57 6.21 -5.55 -15.81
N THR A 58 6.73 -6.04 -14.69
CA THR A 58 6.42 -5.56 -13.33
C THR A 58 7.67 -5.21 -12.55
N ASN A 59 7.51 -4.30 -11.59
CA ASN A 59 8.57 -3.99 -10.64
C ASN A 59 8.58 -5.06 -9.55
N LYS A 60 9.59 -5.94 -9.57
CA LYS A 60 9.69 -7.10 -8.66
C LYS A 60 9.95 -6.74 -7.18
N ARG A 61 9.76 -5.49 -6.76
CA ARG A 61 9.99 -5.12 -5.35
C ARG A 61 8.84 -5.66 -4.52
N ALA A 62 9.13 -6.67 -3.71
CA ALA A 62 8.22 -7.15 -2.67
C ALA A 62 7.73 -5.96 -1.84
N GLN A 63 6.42 -5.74 -1.83
CA GLN A 63 5.82 -4.70 -1.02
C GLN A 63 5.52 -5.28 0.35
N ARG A 64 6.12 -4.70 1.40
CA ARG A 64 5.75 -5.06 2.77
C ARG A 64 4.39 -4.43 3.08
N PRO A 65 3.34 -5.21 3.36
CA PRO A 65 2.08 -4.64 3.83
C PRO A 65 2.35 -3.91 5.14
N ARG A 66 1.96 -2.62 5.18
CA ARG A 66 2.02 -1.80 6.39
C ARG A 66 0.62 -1.66 6.93
N LEU A 67 0.41 -2.02 8.18
CA LEU A 67 -0.81 -1.69 8.90
C LEU A 67 -0.62 -0.32 9.56
N SER A 68 -1.35 0.68 9.11
CA SER A 68 -1.38 2.01 9.70
C SER A 68 -2.81 2.42 9.98
N ILE A 69 -3.04 2.93 11.18
CA ILE A 69 -4.30 3.54 11.59
C ILE A 69 -4.00 4.95 12.09
N SER A 70 -5.00 5.82 11.99
CA SER A 70 -4.97 7.14 12.62
C SER A 70 -5.64 7.02 13.98
N LEU A 71 -4.96 7.52 15.02
CA LEU A 71 -5.49 7.61 16.37
C LEU A 71 -5.57 9.09 16.75
N SER A 72 -6.74 9.52 17.21
CA SER A 72 -6.98 10.82 17.81
C SER A 72 -6.42 10.87 19.24
N GLU A 73 -6.41 12.06 19.85
CA GLU A 73 -5.99 12.20 21.25
C GLU A 73 -6.90 11.45 22.21
N VAL A 74 -8.22 11.47 21.95
CA VAL A 74 -9.21 10.72 22.73
C VAL A 74 -8.93 9.22 22.67
N ASP A 75 -8.54 8.70 21.49
CA ASP A 75 -8.19 7.28 21.36
C ASP A 75 -6.95 6.91 22.20
N PHE A 76 -5.96 7.81 22.29
CA PHE A 76 -4.80 7.58 23.16
C PHE A 76 -5.20 7.60 24.64
N GLU A 77 -6.15 8.42 25.06
CA GLU A 77 -6.66 8.44 26.44
C GLU A 77 -7.38 7.13 26.79
N LEU A 78 -8.27 6.66 25.91
CA LEU A 78 -8.97 5.39 26.09
C LEU A 78 -8.01 4.19 26.15
N LEU A 79 -7.04 4.14 25.24
CA LEU A 79 -6.03 3.07 25.23
C LEU A 79 -5.12 3.14 26.46
N ALA A 80 -4.80 4.35 26.94
CA ALA A 80 -4.01 4.52 28.15
C ALA A 80 -4.75 3.97 29.38
N GLU A 81 -6.04 4.26 29.51
CA GLU A 81 -6.90 3.73 30.56
C GLU A 81 -7.00 2.20 30.48
N GLU A 82 -7.30 1.65 29.29
CA GLU A 82 -7.39 0.19 29.08
C GLU A 82 -6.07 -0.53 29.42
N PHE A 83 -4.94 0.08 29.09
CA PHE A 83 -3.63 -0.51 29.30
C PHE A 83 -3.03 -0.21 30.69
N GLY A 84 -3.66 0.64 31.49
CA GLY A 84 -3.10 1.13 32.76
C GLY A 84 -1.79 1.90 32.55
N LEU A 85 -1.69 2.65 31.46
CA LEU A 85 -0.54 3.48 31.08
C LEU A 85 -0.87 4.96 31.20
N GLU A 86 0.15 5.81 31.27
CA GLU A 86 -0.05 7.25 31.15
C GLU A 86 -0.34 7.66 29.71
N LYS A 87 -1.34 8.53 29.51
CA LYS A 87 -1.76 9.01 28.18
C LYS A 87 -0.66 9.71 27.38
N ASP A 88 0.29 10.33 28.07
CA ASP A 88 1.42 10.99 27.44
C ASP A 88 2.50 10.00 26.98
N ASN A 89 2.46 8.76 27.49
CA ASN A 89 3.35 7.69 27.04
C ASN A 89 2.82 7.01 25.77
N LYS A 90 2.71 7.81 24.70
CA LYS A 90 2.24 7.35 23.37
C LYS A 90 3.09 6.20 22.81
N VAL A 91 4.36 6.08 23.20
CA VAL A 91 5.23 4.99 22.76
C VAL A 91 4.81 3.67 23.40
N ALA A 92 4.62 3.64 24.72
CA ALA A 92 4.17 2.44 25.42
C ALA A 92 2.77 2.00 24.96
N ILE A 93 1.86 2.96 24.75
CA ILE A 93 0.51 2.68 24.22
C ILE A 93 0.58 2.01 22.84
N LYS A 94 1.40 2.56 21.91
CA LYS A 94 1.60 1.96 20.58
C LYS A 94 2.18 0.55 20.64
N GLN A 95 3.15 0.31 21.53
CA GLN A 95 3.76 -1.01 21.69
C GLN A 95 2.76 -2.03 22.24
N LYS A 96 1.97 -1.64 23.25
CA LYS A 96 0.94 -2.49 23.85
C LYS A 96 -0.18 -2.81 22.87
N ALA A 97 -0.66 -1.81 22.12
CA ALA A 97 -1.65 -2.00 21.05
C ALA A 97 -1.13 -2.94 19.96
N ALA A 98 0.12 -2.77 19.51
CA ALA A 98 0.73 -3.68 18.54
C ALA A 98 0.82 -5.12 19.06
N ALA A 99 1.20 -5.31 20.32
CA ALA A 99 1.23 -6.63 20.94
C ALA A 99 -0.17 -7.26 21.04
N GLN A 100 -1.19 -6.50 21.43
CA GLN A 100 -2.58 -6.96 21.50
C GLN A 100 -3.11 -7.39 20.13
N LEU A 101 -2.83 -6.61 19.08
CA LEU A 101 -3.19 -6.97 17.69
C LEU A 101 -2.51 -8.28 17.24
N ILE A 102 -1.23 -8.46 17.56
CA ILE A 102 -0.50 -9.70 17.25
C ILE A 102 -1.12 -10.89 17.99
N THR A 103 -1.42 -10.75 19.28
CA THR A 103 -2.05 -11.81 20.09
C THR A 103 -3.43 -12.17 19.56
N TYR A 104 -4.26 -11.18 19.23
CA TYR A 104 -5.59 -11.41 18.68
C TYR A 104 -5.55 -12.25 17.41
N ILE A 105 -4.68 -11.89 16.44
CA ILE A 105 -4.55 -12.63 15.18
C ILE A 105 -3.95 -14.03 15.37
N LYS A 106 -3.08 -14.22 16.36
CA LYS A 106 -2.55 -15.56 16.68
C LYS A 106 -3.67 -16.46 17.19
N ASN A 107 -4.46 -15.98 18.15
CA ASN A 107 -5.54 -16.76 18.75
C ASN A 107 -6.68 -17.00 17.76
N SER A 108 -7.01 -16.03 16.90
CA SER A 108 -8.07 -16.18 15.89
C SER A 108 -7.71 -17.12 14.73
N ARG A 109 -6.47 -17.61 14.68
CA ARG A 109 -5.99 -18.58 13.68
C ARG A 109 -5.85 -20.00 14.25
N GLU A 110 -6.09 -20.18 15.54
CA GLU A 110 -6.09 -21.49 16.21
C GLU A 110 -7.48 -22.13 16.29
N ASP A 111 -8.51 -21.43 15.80
CA ASP A 111 -9.87 -21.94 15.53
C ASP A 111 -10.10 -22.16 14.01
#